data_AF-A0A8J4T154-F1
#
_entry.id   AF-A0A8J4T154-F1
#
_cell.length_a   1.000
_cell.length_b   1.000
_cell.length_c   1.000
_cell.angle_alpha   90.00
_cell.angle_beta   90.00
_cell.angle_gamma   90.00
#
_symmetry.space_group_name_H-M   'P 1'
#
loop_
_entity.id
_entity.type
_entity.pdbx_description
1 polymer ?
#
loop_
_entity_poly.entity_id
_entity_poly.type
_entity_poly.pdbx_seq_one_letter_code
_entity_poly.pdbx_strand_id
1 'polypeptide(L)'
;PQLKGIVTKLCSRQGFHLQLQADGTIDGTKEEDSSYAVFNLIPVGLRVVAIQSVQTKLYLAMNNEGYLYTSEHFTPECKFKESVFENYYVTYSSMLYRQQQSGRAWFLGLNKEGRVMKGNRVKKTKPAAHFIPKPLK
;
A
#
# COMPACT_ATOMS: atom_id res chain seq x y z
N PRO A 1 2.45 -22.97 -9.07
CA PRO A 1 2.09 -22.79 -7.65
C PRO A 1 1.74 -21.32 -7.35
N GLN A 2 0.46 -20.99 -7.12
CA GLN A 2 0.10 -19.66 -6.62
C GLN A 2 0.68 -19.51 -5.21
N LEU A 3 1.53 -18.49 -5.02
CA LEU A 3 2.06 -18.18 -3.70
C LEU A 3 0.90 -17.81 -2.78
N LYS A 4 0.81 -18.47 -1.61
CA LYS A 4 -0.24 -18.20 -0.62
C LYS A 4 0.02 -16.83 0.01
N GLY A 5 -0.71 -15.82 -0.45
CA GLY A 5 -0.80 -14.52 0.23
C GLY A 5 -1.71 -14.59 1.45
N ILE A 6 -1.82 -13.46 2.17
CA ILE A 6 -2.78 -13.29 3.26
C ILE A 6 -3.92 -12.37 2.84
N VAL A 7 -5.09 -12.55 3.43
CA VAL A 7 -6.19 -11.59 3.35
C VAL A 7 -6.14 -10.69 4.57
N THR A 8 -6.03 -9.38 4.39
CA THR A 8 -5.76 -8.43 5.48
C THR A 8 -6.43 -7.09 5.25
N LYS A 9 -6.66 -6.34 6.33
CA LYS A 9 -6.83 -4.88 6.28
C LYS A 9 -5.47 -4.20 6.48
N LEU A 10 -5.25 -3.03 5.87
CA LEU A 10 -4.06 -2.22 6.09
C LEU A 10 -4.44 -0.98 6.92
N CYS A 11 -4.24 -1.03 8.22
CA CYS A 11 -4.57 0.06 9.14
C CYS A 11 -3.44 1.10 9.16
N SER A 12 -3.69 2.29 8.64
CA SER A 12 -2.77 3.41 8.72
C SER A 12 -2.67 3.95 10.14
N ARG A 13 -1.45 4.32 10.56
CA ARG A 13 -1.20 5.04 11.82
C ARG A 13 -1.97 6.38 11.89
N GLN A 14 -2.41 6.90 10.75
CA GLN A 14 -3.21 8.11 10.65
C GLN A 14 -4.67 7.93 11.13
N GLY A 15 -5.08 6.71 11.51
CA GLY A 15 -6.42 6.43 12.04
C GLY A 15 -7.44 6.01 10.99
N PHE A 16 -6.99 5.43 9.87
CA PHE A 16 -7.82 4.99 8.76
C PHE A 16 -7.45 3.58 8.31
N HIS A 17 -8.40 2.83 7.78
CA HIS A 17 -8.15 1.66 6.96
C HIS A 17 -7.92 2.13 5.53
N LEU A 18 -6.84 1.69 4.88
CA LEU A 18 -6.71 1.86 3.44
C LEU A 18 -7.92 1.20 2.76
N GLN A 19 -8.47 1.82 1.73
CA GLN A 19 -9.50 1.22 0.89
C GLN A 19 -9.25 1.50 -0.59
N LEU A 20 -9.82 0.65 -1.43
CA LEU A 20 -9.85 0.80 -2.88
C LEU A 20 -11.30 0.57 -3.33
N GLN A 21 -11.96 1.66 -3.70
CA GLN A 21 -13.39 1.71 -4.04
C GLN A 21 -13.69 1.19 -5.45
N ALA A 22 -14.98 0.97 -5.77
CA ALA A 22 -15.40 0.39 -7.04
C ALA A 22 -14.99 1.22 -8.28
N ASP A 23 -14.90 2.53 -8.13
CA ASP A 23 -14.47 3.48 -9.18
C ASP A 23 -12.94 3.57 -9.34
N GLY A 24 -12.18 2.81 -8.54
CA GLY A 24 -10.72 2.85 -8.52
C GLY A 24 -10.13 3.91 -7.58
N THR A 25 -10.95 4.67 -6.85
CA THR A 25 -10.46 5.64 -5.87
C THR A 25 -9.73 4.94 -4.73
N ILE A 26 -8.55 5.46 -4.37
CA ILE A 26 -7.73 4.99 -3.25
C ILE A 26 -7.70 6.08 -2.18
N ASP A 27 -8.13 5.73 -0.97
CA ASP A 27 -8.15 6.62 0.19
C ASP A 27 -8.21 5.81 1.49
N GLY A 28 -8.48 6.50 2.60
CA GLY A 28 -8.63 5.94 3.92
C GLY A 28 -10.07 6.08 4.42
N THR A 29 -10.65 5.00 4.93
CA THR A 29 -11.95 4.99 5.58
C THR A 29 -11.85 4.73 7.08
N LYS A 30 -12.84 5.20 7.84
CA LYS A 30 -13.05 4.84 9.25
C LYS A 30 -14.08 3.72 9.42
N GLU A 31 -14.74 3.31 8.35
CA GLU A 31 -15.72 2.22 8.36
C GLU A 31 -15.00 0.90 8.58
N GLU A 32 -15.20 0.29 9.76
CA GLU A 32 -14.51 -0.96 10.10
C GLU A 32 -14.93 -2.10 9.18
N ASP A 33 -16.19 -2.16 8.75
CA ASP A 33 -16.75 -3.26 7.96
C ASP A 33 -16.74 -3.04 6.44
N SER A 34 -16.05 -1.99 5.96
CA SER A 34 -15.95 -1.74 4.52
C SER A 34 -15.27 -2.92 3.80
N SER A 35 -15.99 -3.52 2.85
CA SER A 35 -15.47 -4.59 1.99
C SER A 35 -14.36 -4.10 1.06
N TYR A 36 -14.31 -2.80 0.76
CA TYR A 36 -13.26 -2.15 -0.03
C TYR A 36 -11.94 -1.97 0.74
N ALA A 37 -11.94 -2.19 2.06
CA ALA A 37 -10.74 -2.11 2.90
C ALA A 37 -9.99 -3.45 3.05
N VAL A 38 -10.40 -4.48 2.30
CA VAL A 38 -9.83 -5.83 2.37
C VAL A 38 -8.94 -6.11 1.16
N PHE A 39 -7.70 -6.52 1.43
CA PHE A 39 -6.68 -6.75 0.41
C PHE A 39 -6.09 -8.15 0.48
N ASN A 40 -5.76 -8.70 -0.67
CA ASN A 40 -4.78 -9.78 -0.80
C ASN A 40 -3.38 -9.15 -0.76
N LEU A 41 -2.57 -9.53 0.23
CA LEU A 41 -1.13 -9.28 0.26
C LEU A 41 -0.42 -10.50 -0.31
N ILE A 42 -0.04 -10.42 -1.58
CA ILE A 42 0.48 -11.54 -2.35
C ILE A 42 2.01 -11.42 -2.41
N PRO A 43 2.78 -12.35 -1.82
CA PRO A 43 4.23 -12.30 -1.94
C PRO A 43 4.64 -12.57 -3.40
N VAL A 44 5.48 -11.70 -3.94
CA VAL A 44 6.00 -11.76 -5.33
C VAL A 44 7.52 -11.68 -5.38
N GLY A 45 8.17 -11.80 -4.22
CA GLY A 45 9.62 -11.80 -4.04
C GLY A 45 9.97 -11.73 -2.56
N LEU A 46 11.26 -11.82 -2.24
CA LEU A 46 11.74 -11.68 -0.86
C LEU A 46 11.39 -10.30 -0.31
N ARG A 47 10.43 -10.25 0.63
CA ARG A 47 9.91 -9.00 1.21
C ARG A 47 9.31 -8.05 0.16
N VAL A 48 8.78 -8.61 -0.91
CA VAL A 48 8.08 -7.85 -1.96
C VAL A 48 6.68 -8.41 -2.11
N VAL A 49 5.69 -7.54 -2.04
CA VAL A 49 4.28 -7.88 -2.13
C VAL A 49 3.62 -7.13 -3.28
N ALA A 50 2.61 -7.77 -3.87
CA ALA A 50 1.55 -7.08 -4.58
C ALA A 50 0.39 -6.86 -3.61
N ILE A 51 -0.27 -5.70 -3.70
CA ILE A 51 -1.43 -5.36 -2.88
C ILE A 51 -2.63 -5.28 -3.83
N GLN A 52 -3.54 -6.25 -3.73
CA GLN A 52 -4.72 -6.35 -4.60
C GLN A 52 -5.99 -6.23 -3.79
N SER A 53 -6.94 -5.40 -4.21
CA SER A 53 -8.27 -5.35 -3.58
C SER A 53 -8.98 -6.69 -3.75
N VAL A 54 -9.56 -7.23 -2.67
CA VAL A 54 -10.39 -8.43 -2.75
C VAL A 54 -11.66 -8.15 -3.52
N GLN A 55 -12.25 -6.97 -3.33
CA GLN A 55 -13.55 -6.60 -3.91
C GLN A 55 -13.44 -6.29 -5.41
N THR A 56 -12.47 -5.48 -5.84
CA THR A 56 -12.38 -5.02 -7.23
C THR A 56 -11.39 -5.81 -8.09
N LYS A 57 -10.54 -6.66 -7.47
CA LYS A 57 -9.41 -7.36 -8.11
C LYS A 57 -8.33 -6.45 -8.69
N LEU A 58 -8.44 -5.14 -8.52
CA LEU A 58 -7.43 -4.18 -8.94
C LEU A 58 -6.21 -4.22 -8.03
N TYR A 59 -5.03 -4.07 -8.62
CA TYR A 59 -3.76 -3.88 -7.91
C TYR A 59 -3.54 -2.42 -7.57
N LEU A 60 -3.00 -2.13 -6.40
CA LEU A 60 -2.33 -0.85 -6.16
C LEU A 60 -1.03 -0.82 -6.96
N ALA A 61 -0.71 0.34 -7.53
CA ALA A 61 0.53 0.58 -8.25
C ALA A 61 1.01 2.02 -8.01
N MET A 62 2.29 2.28 -8.29
CA MET A 62 2.88 3.61 -8.21
C MET A 62 3.66 3.93 -9.47
N ASN A 63 3.30 5.03 -10.15
CA ASN A 63 3.96 5.43 -11.39
C ASN A 63 5.28 6.20 -11.16
N ASN A 64 5.99 6.49 -12.25
CA ASN A 64 7.28 7.20 -12.25
C ASN A 64 7.22 8.65 -11.74
N GLU A 65 6.04 9.24 -11.64
CA GLU A 65 5.84 10.53 -11.00
C GLU A 65 5.59 10.38 -9.49
N GLY A 66 5.25 9.19 -9.03
CA GLY A 66 4.97 8.87 -7.63
C GLY A 66 3.49 8.95 -7.27
N TYR A 67 2.60 9.05 -8.25
CA TYR A 67 1.17 8.92 -8.01
C TYR A 67 0.82 7.45 -7.78
N LEU A 68 -0.02 7.22 -6.77
CA LEU A 68 -0.68 5.93 -6.60
C LEU A 68 -1.86 5.85 -7.54
N TYR A 69 -2.03 4.69 -8.16
CA TYR A 69 -3.13 4.42 -9.07
C TYR A 69 -3.50 2.93 -8.99
N THR A 70 -4.58 2.56 -9.67
CA THR A 70 -5.06 1.18 -9.73
C THR A 70 -4.74 0.55 -11.08
N SER A 71 -4.41 -0.74 -11.09
CA SER A 71 -4.07 -1.47 -12.30
C SER A 71 -4.83 -2.79 -12.37
N GLU A 72 -5.46 -3.08 -13.51
CA GLU A 72 -6.09 -4.39 -13.77
C GLU A 72 -5.05 -5.50 -13.93
N HIS A 73 -3.91 -5.16 -14.53
CA HIS A 73 -2.82 -6.10 -14.77
C HIS A 73 -1.73 -5.98 -13.72
N PHE A 74 -1.12 -7.11 -13.36
CA PHE A 74 0.06 -7.10 -12.51
C PHE A 74 1.29 -6.63 -13.31
N THR A 75 1.79 -5.45 -12.99
CA THR A 75 2.97 -4.84 -13.63
C THR A 75 4.12 -4.69 -12.61
N PRO A 76 5.35 -4.35 -13.06
CA PRO A 76 6.42 -3.99 -12.13
C PRO A 76 6.08 -2.85 -11.16
N GLU A 77 5.18 -1.94 -11.54
CA GLU A 77 4.73 -0.82 -10.69
C GLU A 77 3.81 -1.27 -9.54
N CYS A 78 3.25 -2.48 -9.63
CA CYS A 78 2.45 -3.11 -8.57
C CYS A 78 3.31 -3.74 -7.46
N LYS A 79 4.64 -3.71 -7.57
CA LYS A 79 5.55 -4.35 -6.62
C LYS A 79 5.97 -3.37 -5.54
N PHE A 80 5.59 -3.67 -4.30
CA PHE A 80 5.98 -2.92 -3.13
C PHE A 80 6.93 -3.72 -2.25
N LYS A 81 8.07 -3.13 -1.88
CA LYS A 81 8.93 -3.66 -0.83
C LYS A 81 8.29 -3.39 0.53
N GLU A 82 8.02 -4.44 1.29
CA GLU A 82 7.60 -4.32 2.68
C GLU A 82 8.83 -4.20 3.60
N SER A 83 8.76 -3.34 4.60
CA SER A 83 9.83 -3.16 5.57
C SER A 83 9.27 -2.74 6.92
N VAL A 84 9.75 -3.41 7.98
CA VAL A 84 9.40 -3.07 9.35
C VAL A 84 10.06 -1.73 9.74
N PHE A 85 9.35 -0.92 10.51
CA PHE A 85 9.81 0.32 11.11
C PHE A 85 9.52 0.30 12.62
N GLU A 86 10.54 0.60 13.43
CA GLU A 86 10.49 0.59 14.90
C GLU A 86 9.87 -0.68 15.50
N ASN A 87 10.10 -1.84 14.88
CA ASN A 87 9.59 -3.15 15.29
C ASN A 87 8.06 -3.27 15.43
N TYR A 88 7.29 -2.34 14.84
CA TYR A 88 5.84 -2.31 15.00
C TYR A 88 5.10 -2.03 13.70
N TYR A 89 5.52 -0.99 12.97
CA TYR A 89 4.84 -0.60 11.73
C TYR A 89 5.45 -1.30 10.52
N VAL A 90 4.65 -1.50 9.48
CA VAL A 90 5.08 -1.91 8.15
C VAL A 90 4.99 -0.71 7.21
N THR A 91 6.02 -0.54 6.39
CA THR A 91 6.09 0.45 5.32
C THR A 91 6.14 -0.26 3.99
N TYR A 92 5.52 0.31 2.96
CA TYR A 92 5.49 -0.23 1.59
C TYR A 92 6.08 0.80 0.63
N SER A 93 7.20 0.48 -0.01
CA SER A 93 7.84 1.37 -0.97
C SER A 93 7.85 0.81 -2.39
N SER A 94 7.82 1.68 -3.40
CA SER A 94 8.02 1.28 -4.79
C SER A 94 9.33 0.50 -4.94
N MET A 95 9.29 -0.59 -5.71
CA MET A 95 10.50 -1.31 -6.13
C MET A 95 11.27 -0.58 -7.23
N LEU A 96 10.58 0.23 -8.05
CA LEU A 96 11.17 0.91 -9.20
C LEU A 96 11.64 2.33 -8.87
N TYR A 97 10.84 3.07 -8.12
CA TYR A 97 10.98 4.52 -8.04
C TYR A 97 11.52 5.00 -6.69
N ARG A 98 12.47 5.93 -6.78
CA ARG A 98 13.16 6.57 -5.65
C ARG A 98 13.66 7.95 -6.06
N GLN A 99 14.00 8.79 -5.10
CA GLN A 99 14.70 10.05 -5.38
C GLN A 99 16.06 9.77 -6.02
N GLN A 100 16.31 10.33 -7.20
CA GLN A 100 17.53 10.07 -7.97
C GLN A 100 18.81 10.42 -7.20
N GLN A 101 18.86 11.60 -6.55
CA GLN A 101 20.07 12.06 -5.88
C GLN A 101 20.32 11.38 -4.53
N SER A 102 19.28 11.24 -3.69
CA SER A 102 19.44 10.73 -2.32
C SER A 102 19.22 9.23 -2.19
N GLY A 103 18.74 8.55 -3.24
CA GLY A 103 18.32 7.14 -3.19
C GLY A 103 17.07 6.87 -2.34
N ARG A 104 16.48 7.91 -1.72
CA ARG A 104 15.34 7.79 -0.82
C ARG A 104 14.13 7.19 -1.53
N ALA A 105 13.67 6.04 -1.03
CA ALA A 105 12.52 5.35 -1.58
C ALA A 105 11.23 6.18 -1.50
N TRP A 106 10.28 5.86 -2.37
CA TRP A 106 8.93 6.43 -2.39
C TRP A 106 7.94 5.45 -1.79
N PHE A 107 7.02 5.93 -0.95
CA PHE A 107 6.19 5.08 -0.10
C PHE A 107 4.71 5.26 -0.36
N LEU A 108 3.94 4.19 -0.25
CA LEU A 108 2.50 4.27 0.01
C LEU A 108 2.28 5.05 1.30
N GLY A 109 1.30 5.96 1.32
CA GLY A 109 0.94 6.67 2.53
C GLY A 109 -0.33 7.48 2.44
N LEU A 110 -0.93 7.72 3.61
CA LEU A 110 -2.10 8.58 3.79
C LEU A 110 -1.72 9.83 4.61
N ASN A 111 -2.38 10.95 4.36
CA ASN A 111 -2.23 12.16 5.17
C ASN A 111 -3.11 12.10 6.43
N LYS A 112 -3.26 13.22 7.17
CA LYS A 112 -4.05 13.27 8.42
C LYS A 112 -5.55 13.22 8.15
N GLU A 113 -5.96 13.53 6.93
CA GLU A 113 -7.34 13.55 6.45
C GLU A 113 -7.73 12.23 5.76
N GLY A 114 -6.86 11.21 5.78
CA GLY A 114 -7.12 9.91 5.15
C GLY A 114 -6.93 9.90 3.63
N ARG A 115 -6.39 10.97 3.02
CA ARG A 115 -6.18 11.05 1.57
C ARG A 115 -4.81 10.47 1.19
N VAL A 116 -4.75 9.79 0.04
CA VAL A 116 -3.49 9.30 -0.51
C VAL A 116 -2.50 10.42 -0.80
N MET A 117 -1.23 10.14 -0.54
CA MET A 117 -0.13 11.06 -0.79
C MET A 117 0.72 10.58 -1.96
N LYS A 118 1.28 11.54 -2.72
CA LYS A 118 2.31 11.27 -3.73
C LYS A 118 3.53 10.63 -3.04
N GLY A 119 4.00 9.50 -3.56
CA GLY A 119 4.96 8.62 -2.88
C GLY A 119 6.30 9.29 -2.55
N ASN A 120 6.73 10.26 -3.36
CA ASN A 120 7.96 11.02 -3.10
C ASN A 120 7.85 11.98 -1.90
N ARG A 121 6.63 12.34 -1.49
CA ARG A 121 6.32 13.18 -0.32
C ARG A 121 6.18 12.37 0.96
N VAL A 122 5.98 11.06 0.86
CA VAL A 122 5.91 10.15 2.00
C VAL A 122 7.32 9.76 2.44
N LYS A 123 7.63 9.88 3.73
CA LYS A 123 8.94 9.56 4.31
C LYS A 123 8.80 8.37 5.26
N LYS A 124 9.76 7.44 5.22
CA LYS A 124 9.78 6.24 6.07
C LYS A 124 9.57 6.53 7.56
N THR A 125 10.12 7.64 8.06
CA THR A 125 10.08 8.04 9.48
C THR A 125 8.83 8.82 9.87
N LYS A 126 7.88 9.02 8.94
CA LYS A 126 6.68 9.81 9.18
C LYS A 126 5.45 8.91 9.28
N PRO A 127 4.53 9.20 10.23
CA PRO A 127 3.30 8.42 10.43
C PRO A 127 2.50 8.09 9.16
N ALA A 128 2.53 8.98 8.17
CA ALA A 128 1.89 8.77 6.87
C ALA A 128 2.30 7.45 6.17
N ALA A 129 3.53 6.96 6.38
CA ALA A 129 4.04 5.75 5.74
C ALA A 129 3.74 4.45 6.53
N HIS A 130 3.17 4.58 7.73
CA HIS A 130 3.13 3.51 8.71
C HIS A 130 1.78 2.80 8.68
N PHE A 131 1.81 1.50 8.40
CA PHE A 131 0.63 0.64 8.39
C PHE A 131 0.79 -0.53 9.35
N ILE A 132 -0.33 -1.05 9.83
CA ILE A 132 -0.42 -2.30 10.59
C ILE A 132 -1.32 -3.23 9.78
N PRO A 133 -0.79 -4.32 9.21
CA PRO A 133 -1.61 -5.37 8.64
C PRO A 133 -2.44 -6.03 9.75
N LYS A 134 -3.76 -6.12 9.56
CA LYS A 134 -4.67 -6.90 10.39
C LYS A 134 -5.20 -8.08 9.56
N PRO A 135 -4.55 -9.26 9.62
CA PRO A 135 -5.01 -10.46 8.91
C PRO A 135 -6.43 -10.83 9.31
N LEU A 136 -7.23 -11.30 8.35
CA LEU A 136 -8.63 -11.69 8.57
C LEU A 136 -8.84 -13.21 8.57
N LYS A 137 -7.87 -13.98 8.08
CA LYS A 137 -7.83 -15.45 8.08
C LYS A 137 -6.37 -15.90 8.08
#